data_AF-A0A428B2D9-F1
#
_entry.id   AF-A0A428B2D9-F1
#
_cell.length_a   1.000
_cell.length_b   1.000
_cell.length_c   1.000
_cell.angle_alpha   90.00
_cell.angle_beta   90.00
_cell.angle_gamma   90.00
#
_symmetry.space_group_name_H-M   'P 1'
#
loop_
_entity.id
_entity.type
_entity.pdbx_description
1 polymer ?
#
loop_
_entity_poly.entity_id
_entity_poly.type
_entity_poly.pdbx_seq_one_letter_code
_entity_poly.pdbx_strand_id
1 'polypeptide(L)'
;MGLLNKFFKEKNKEQYVNRKYYKNYAEKVYVSEERDLKQWESMISMFPNMLVQKDKMVRDKDGLLPGHIYMLHWLNKFDSNRRVPVYFEYEYGIDFFKEKQYLQLKGLIFKDKPTKLGLSKIEENKEIIDEKENQNKIKPLDMKTELSRYRKEAKEAREYGIEMHESIEQRKGFVYQMNGISDYQNKNFDSAKEKLLKAMELGFYSPGGTEYLAKIYRKEKDYLSEIKILENSISNLKNENAMKQSQNNVLKLEERLAKAKILLDKSRK
;
A
#
# COMPACT_ATOMS: atom_id res chain seq x y z
N MET A 1 -43.75 -13.91 -36.54
CA MET A 1 -42.36 -13.44 -36.57
C MET A 1 -42.14 -12.49 -35.40
N GLY A 2 -41.29 -12.86 -34.42
CA GLY A 2 -40.96 -11.92 -33.35
C GLY A 2 -40.50 -12.55 -32.04
N LEU A 3 -39.52 -13.46 -32.06
CA LEU A 3 -38.84 -13.96 -30.87
C LEU A 3 -37.39 -14.37 -31.17
N LEU A 4 -36.59 -13.44 -31.71
CA LEU A 4 -35.13 -13.61 -31.82
C LEU A 4 -34.42 -12.32 -31.41
N ASN A 5 -34.68 -11.85 -30.18
CA ASN A 5 -33.89 -10.78 -29.60
C ASN A 5 -33.76 -10.97 -28.08
N LYS A 6 -32.97 -11.96 -27.69
CA LYS A 6 -32.32 -12.10 -26.38
C LYS A 6 -31.31 -13.24 -26.51
N PHE A 7 -30.12 -13.07 -25.94
CA PHE A 7 -28.99 -14.01 -25.91
C PHE A 7 -27.95 -13.97 -27.05
N PHE A 8 -27.47 -12.78 -27.40
CA PHE A 8 -26.04 -12.66 -27.68
C PHE A 8 -25.31 -12.47 -26.34
N LYS A 9 -25.03 -13.58 -25.65
CA LYS A 9 -24.04 -13.62 -24.57
C LYS A 9 -22.72 -13.21 -25.22
N GLU A 10 -22.15 -12.07 -24.86
CA GLU A 10 -20.81 -11.69 -25.34
C GLU A 10 -19.83 -12.80 -24.97
N LYS A 11 -19.33 -13.51 -25.97
CA LYS A 11 -18.61 -14.78 -25.81
C LYS A 11 -17.19 -14.63 -25.23
N ASN A 12 -16.76 -13.42 -24.84
CA ASN A 12 -15.45 -13.21 -24.22
C ASN A 12 -15.46 -11.88 -23.42
N LYS A 13 -15.26 -11.98 -22.10
CA LYS A 13 -15.24 -10.83 -21.16
C LYS A 13 -14.18 -9.80 -21.54
N GLU A 14 -12.98 -10.26 -21.88
CA GLU A 14 -11.86 -9.42 -22.29
C GLU A 14 -12.20 -8.61 -23.55
N GLN A 15 -12.85 -9.22 -24.55
CA GLN A 15 -13.27 -8.52 -25.76
C GLN A 15 -14.29 -7.41 -25.47
N TYR A 16 -15.27 -7.68 -24.61
CA TYR A 16 -16.24 -6.67 -24.17
C TYR A 16 -15.53 -5.49 -23.51
N VAL A 17 -14.69 -5.77 -22.50
CA VAL A 17 -13.97 -4.74 -21.74
C VAL A 17 -13.07 -3.91 -22.65
N ASN A 18 -12.29 -4.54 -23.53
CA ASN A 18 -11.41 -3.82 -24.44
C ASN A 18 -12.20 -2.93 -25.41
N ARG A 19 -13.31 -3.43 -25.97
CA ARG A 19 -14.13 -2.63 -26.90
C ARG A 19 -14.79 -1.45 -26.20
N LYS A 20 -15.23 -1.61 -24.96
CA LYS A 20 -15.96 -0.58 -24.21
C LYS A 20 -15.03 0.47 -23.59
N TYR A 21 -13.91 0.06 -23.01
CA TYR A 21 -13.06 0.95 -22.19
C TYR A 21 -11.68 1.24 -22.79
N TYR A 22 -11.14 0.35 -23.63
CA TYR A 22 -9.74 0.40 -24.08
C TYR A 22 -9.57 0.46 -25.61
N LYS A 23 -10.59 0.91 -26.34
CA LYS A 23 -10.63 0.89 -27.82
C LYS A 23 -9.41 1.56 -28.48
N ASN A 24 -8.85 2.59 -27.85
CA ASN A 24 -7.76 3.42 -28.41
C ASN A 24 -6.39 3.12 -27.75
N TYR A 25 -6.24 1.94 -27.15
CA TYR A 25 -4.99 1.52 -26.50
C TYR A 25 -4.11 0.81 -27.54
N ALA A 26 -2.78 0.95 -27.41
CA ALA A 26 -1.84 0.32 -28.34
C ALA A 26 -1.82 -1.21 -28.16
N GLU A 27 -2.01 -1.68 -26.94
CA GLU A 27 -2.12 -3.08 -26.58
C GLU A 27 -3.47 -3.38 -25.91
N LYS A 28 -3.96 -4.62 -26.10
CA LYS A 28 -5.19 -5.07 -25.42
C LYS A 28 -4.90 -5.32 -23.94
N VAL A 29 -5.81 -4.87 -23.10
CA VAL A 29 -5.79 -5.13 -21.66
C VAL A 29 -6.30 -6.53 -21.39
N TYR A 30 -5.52 -7.32 -20.67
CA TYR A 30 -5.94 -8.63 -20.19
C TYR A 30 -7.04 -8.49 -19.12
N VAL A 31 -8.03 -9.38 -19.20
CA VAL A 31 -9.11 -9.49 -18.23
C VAL A 31 -9.29 -10.96 -17.90
N SER A 32 -9.07 -11.32 -16.64
CA SER A 32 -9.25 -12.71 -16.21
C SER A 32 -10.72 -13.13 -16.28
N GLU A 33 -10.96 -14.40 -16.58
CA GLU A 33 -12.31 -14.97 -16.56
C GLU A 33 -12.93 -14.93 -15.15
N GLU A 34 -12.09 -14.91 -14.11
CA GLU A 34 -12.50 -14.80 -12.70
C GLU A 34 -12.87 -13.37 -12.30
N ARG A 35 -12.56 -12.35 -13.11
CA ARG A 35 -12.91 -10.96 -12.79
C ARG A 35 -14.43 -10.81 -12.63
N ASP A 36 -14.83 -10.29 -11.47
CA ASP A 36 -16.20 -9.80 -11.24
C ASP A 36 -16.40 -8.49 -11.99
N LEU A 37 -16.87 -8.61 -13.23
CA LEU A 37 -17.12 -7.46 -14.09
C LEU A 37 -18.16 -6.51 -13.50
N LYS A 38 -19.19 -7.01 -12.81
CA LYS A 38 -20.26 -6.15 -12.30
C LYS A 38 -19.74 -5.27 -11.18
N GLN A 39 -19.00 -5.85 -10.23
CA GLN A 39 -18.37 -5.09 -9.17
C GLN A 39 -17.34 -4.11 -9.73
N TRP A 40 -16.48 -4.57 -10.64
CA TRP A 40 -15.44 -3.75 -11.26
C TRP A 40 -15.99 -2.55 -12.05
N GLU A 41 -17.03 -2.75 -12.87
CA GLU A 41 -17.70 -1.67 -13.60
C GLU A 41 -18.37 -0.67 -12.67
N SER A 42 -18.96 -1.15 -11.57
CA SER A 42 -19.52 -0.27 -10.52
C SER A 42 -18.42 0.63 -9.94
N MET A 43 -17.25 0.06 -9.60
CA MET A 43 -16.13 0.83 -9.07
C MET A 43 -15.60 1.87 -10.05
N ILE A 44 -15.42 1.52 -11.33
CA ILE A 44 -14.94 2.46 -12.35
C ILE A 44 -15.93 3.59 -12.62
N SER A 45 -17.24 3.34 -12.50
CA SER A 45 -18.21 4.41 -12.68
C SER A 45 -18.08 5.51 -11.62
N MET A 46 -17.65 5.16 -10.41
CA MET A 46 -17.34 6.11 -9.32
C MET A 46 -15.91 6.63 -9.38
N PHE A 47 -14.96 5.80 -9.81
CA PHE A 47 -13.52 6.07 -9.80
C PHE A 47 -12.89 5.72 -11.16
N PRO A 48 -13.04 6.58 -12.19
CA PRO A 48 -12.54 6.29 -13.53
C PRO A 48 -11.03 6.05 -13.62
N ASN A 49 -10.27 6.58 -12.65
CA ASN A 49 -8.82 6.37 -12.52
C ASN A 49 -8.43 4.92 -12.15
N MET A 50 -9.39 4.05 -11.88
CA MET A 50 -9.17 2.61 -11.70
C MET A 50 -9.02 1.84 -13.02
N LEU A 51 -9.29 2.48 -14.17
CA LEU A 51 -8.94 1.90 -15.47
C LEU A 51 -7.42 1.80 -15.59
N VAL A 52 -6.96 0.74 -16.28
CA VAL A 52 -5.54 0.62 -16.67
C VAL A 52 -5.19 1.87 -17.46
N GLN A 53 -4.14 2.58 -17.08
CA GLN A 53 -3.78 3.83 -17.75
C GLN A 53 -3.16 3.54 -19.12
N LYS A 54 -3.42 4.44 -20.09
CA LYS A 54 -3.05 4.22 -21.49
C LYS A 54 -1.54 4.08 -21.70
N ASP A 55 -0.75 4.85 -20.97
CA ASP A 55 0.72 4.80 -20.97
C ASP A 55 1.27 3.45 -20.51
N LYS A 56 0.57 2.75 -19.60
CA LYS A 56 0.96 1.41 -19.13
C LYS A 56 0.78 0.31 -20.18
N MET A 57 0.06 0.60 -21.26
CA MET A 57 -0.21 -0.30 -22.38
C MET A 57 0.52 0.12 -23.68
N VAL A 58 1.65 0.82 -23.54
CA VAL A 58 2.54 1.19 -24.66
C VAL A 58 3.88 0.49 -24.47
N ARG A 59 4.33 -0.23 -25.50
CA ARG A 59 5.64 -0.88 -25.50
C ARG A 59 6.74 0.14 -25.76
N ASP A 60 7.88 -0.03 -25.09
CA ASP A 60 9.10 0.69 -25.38
C ASP A 60 9.81 0.16 -26.65
N LYS A 61 10.99 0.71 -26.94
CA LYS A 61 11.84 0.31 -28.08
C LYS A 61 12.31 -1.14 -28.02
N ASP A 62 12.35 -1.75 -26.84
CA ASP A 62 12.77 -3.15 -26.62
C ASP A 62 11.55 -4.11 -26.68
N GLY A 63 10.35 -3.55 -26.82
CA GLY A 63 9.07 -4.26 -26.89
C GLY A 63 8.47 -4.54 -25.51
N LEU A 64 8.95 -3.88 -24.45
CA LEU A 64 8.52 -4.12 -23.07
C LEU A 64 7.43 -3.13 -22.66
N LEU A 65 6.44 -3.63 -21.91
CA LEU A 65 5.45 -2.80 -21.23
C LEU A 65 5.99 -2.36 -19.87
N PRO A 66 5.52 -1.23 -19.30
CA PRO A 66 5.78 -0.87 -17.90
C PRO A 66 5.47 -2.02 -16.92
N GLY A 67 4.43 -2.82 -17.20
CA GLY A 67 4.10 -4.01 -16.42
C GLY A 67 5.19 -5.10 -16.44
N HIS A 68 5.95 -5.22 -17.54
CA HIS A 68 7.10 -6.12 -17.63
C HIS A 68 8.27 -5.67 -16.77
N ILE A 69 8.59 -4.37 -16.80
CA ILE A 69 9.63 -3.81 -15.95
C ILE A 69 9.31 -4.08 -14.47
N TYR A 70 8.06 -3.80 -14.07
CA TYR A 70 7.64 -4.06 -12.71
C TYR A 70 7.57 -5.56 -12.38
N MET A 71 7.24 -6.43 -13.34
CA MET A 71 7.30 -7.89 -13.18
C MET A 71 8.72 -8.38 -12.93
N LEU A 72 9.71 -7.87 -13.67
CA LEU A 72 11.12 -8.18 -13.45
C LEU A 72 11.55 -7.79 -12.03
N HIS A 73 11.20 -6.58 -11.59
CA HIS A 73 11.46 -6.12 -10.22
C HIS A 73 10.80 -7.03 -9.17
N TRP A 74 9.54 -7.39 -9.38
CA TRP A 74 8.81 -8.27 -8.45
C TRP A 74 9.45 -9.66 -8.34
N LEU A 75 9.85 -10.26 -9.46
CA LEU A 75 10.54 -11.56 -9.49
C LEU A 75 11.95 -11.50 -8.89
N ASN A 76 12.63 -10.35 -9.01
CA ASN A 76 13.89 -10.12 -8.30
C ASN A 76 13.68 -10.16 -6.78
N LYS A 77 12.67 -9.44 -6.31
CA LYS A 77 12.39 -9.20 -4.88
C LYS A 77 11.76 -10.38 -4.15
N PHE A 78 10.98 -11.21 -4.84
CA PHE A 78 10.19 -12.28 -4.23
C PHE A 78 10.46 -13.64 -4.86
N ASP A 79 10.17 -14.70 -4.10
CA ASP A 79 10.29 -16.08 -4.57
C ASP A 79 9.08 -16.54 -5.38
N SER A 80 9.29 -17.53 -6.25
CA SER A 80 8.31 -18.07 -7.20
C SER A 80 7.04 -18.63 -6.56
N ASN A 81 7.09 -18.99 -5.28
CA ASN A 81 5.96 -19.57 -4.54
C ASN A 81 4.96 -18.53 -4.03
N ARG A 82 5.22 -17.23 -4.23
CA ARG A 82 4.27 -16.18 -3.86
C ARG A 82 3.07 -16.14 -4.82
N ARG A 83 1.90 -15.92 -4.25
CA ARG A 83 0.69 -15.59 -5.02
C ARG A 83 0.95 -14.34 -5.87
N VAL A 84 0.62 -14.43 -7.15
CA VAL A 84 0.71 -13.33 -8.10
C VAL A 84 -0.21 -12.18 -7.65
N PRO A 85 0.31 -10.96 -7.53
CA PRO A 85 -0.49 -9.80 -7.18
C PRO A 85 -1.49 -9.39 -8.26
N VAL A 86 -2.69 -9.02 -7.83
CA VAL A 86 -3.78 -8.60 -8.73
C VAL A 86 -3.47 -7.33 -9.52
N TYR A 87 -2.57 -6.46 -9.04
CA TYR A 87 -2.23 -5.22 -9.74
C TYR A 87 -1.60 -5.46 -11.13
N PHE A 88 -1.04 -6.64 -11.41
CA PHE A 88 -0.58 -6.96 -12.77
C PHE A 88 -1.75 -6.94 -13.77
N GLU A 89 -2.92 -7.39 -13.33
CA GLU A 89 -4.15 -7.36 -14.13
C GLU A 89 -4.84 -5.99 -14.08
N TYR A 90 -4.98 -5.41 -12.88
CA TYR A 90 -5.82 -4.22 -12.67
C TYR A 90 -5.11 -2.90 -12.98
N GLU A 91 -3.79 -2.82 -12.80
CA GLU A 91 -3.03 -1.58 -13.01
C GLU A 91 -2.17 -1.64 -14.28
N TYR A 92 -1.60 -2.81 -14.58
CA TYR A 92 -0.74 -3.01 -15.74
C TYR A 92 -1.42 -3.72 -16.90
N GLY A 93 -2.65 -4.24 -16.73
CA GLY A 93 -3.41 -4.85 -17.80
C GLY A 93 -2.79 -6.08 -18.44
N ILE A 94 -1.91 -6.80 -17.75
CA ILE A 94 -1.20 -7.96 -18.29
C ILE A 94 -1.61 -9.29 -17.65
N ASP A 95 -1.57 -10.35 -18.45
CA ASP A 95 -1.60 -11.73 -17.96
C ASP A 95 -0.19 -12.09 -17.46
N PHE A 96 -0.06 -12.25 -16.15
CA PHE A 96 1.24 -12.50 -15.54
C PHE A 96 1.95 -13.73 -16.10
N PHE A 97 1.24 -14.84 -16.33
CA PHE A 97 1.87 -16.09 -16.75
C PHE A 97 2.26 -16.07 -18.21
N LYS A 98 1.38 -15.53 -19.07
CA LYS A 98 1.67 -15.33 -20.48
C LYS A 98 2.85 -14.38 -20.70
N GLU A 99 2.85 -13.24 -20.02
CA GLU A 99 3.92 -12.25 -20.16
C GLU A 99 5.24 -12.73 -19.53
N LYS A 100 5.19 -13.54 -18.47
CA LYS A 100 6.40 -14.19 -17.93
C LYS A 100 7.07 -15.10 -18.96
N GLN A 101 6.31 -15.87 -19.74
CA GLN A 101 6.85 -16.68 -20.83
C GLN A 101 7.48 -15.80 -21.92
N TYR A 102 6.83 -14.69 -22.28
CA TYR A 102 7.39 -13.70 -23.21
C TYR A 102 8.76 -13.17 -22.74
N LEU A 103 8.89 -12.85 -21.44
CA LEU A 103 10.15 -12.39 -20.86
C LEU A 103 11.23 -13.49 -20.79
N GLN A 104 10.85 -14.75 -20.63
CA GLN A 104 11.77 -15.89 -20.75
C GLN A 104 12.29 -16.03 -22.19
N LEU A 105 11.41 -15.93 -23.19
CA LEU A 105 11.79 -15.98 -24.61
C LEU A 105 12.70 -14.81 -25.02
N LYS A 106 12.52 -13.64 -24.40
CA LYS A 106 13.39 -12.47 -24.55
C LYS A 106 14.73 -12.59 -23.80
N GLY A 107 14.96 -13.68 -23.05
CA GLY A 107 16.17 -13.89 -22.27
C GLY A 107 16.30 -12.98 -21.04
N LEU A 108 15.22 -12.33 -20.63
CA LEU A 108 15.19 -11.41 -19.48
C LEU A 108 15.01 -12.15 -18.15
N ILE A 109 14.46 -13.37 -18.20
CA ILE A 109 14.21 -14.22 -17.03
C ILE A 109 14.74 -15.63 -17.29
N PHE A 110 15.35 -16.24 -16.28
CA PHE A 110 15.66 -17.67 -16.23
C PHE A 110 15.28 -18.24 -14.87
N LYS A 111 14.56 -19.37 -14.84
CA LYS A 111 14.06 -20.01 -13.60
C LYS A 111 13.40 -19.00 -12.64
N ASP A 112 12.51 -18.18 -13.18
CA ASP A 112 11.71 -17.20 -12.44
C ASP A 112 12.51 -16.07 -11.77
N LYS A 113 13.78 -15.89 -12.15
CA LYS A 113 14.62 -14.78 -11.71
C LYS A 113 15.13 -13.98 -12.90
N PRO A 114 15.28 -12.65 -12.77
CA PRO A 114 15.89 -11.84 -13.82
C PRO A 114 17.31 -12.32 -14.15
N THR A 115 17.65 -12.32 -15.44
CA THR A 115 19.02 -12.49 -15.92
C THR A 115 19.79 -11.17 -15.74
N LYS A 116 21.09 -11.14 -16.11
CA LYS A 116 21.85 -9.88 -16.16
C LYS A 116 21.18 -8.83 -17.05
N LEU A 117 20.59 -9.25 -18.17
CA LEU A 117 19.84 -8.37 -19.07
C LEU A 117 18.53 -7.89 -18.41
N GLY A 118 17.82 -8.79 -17.73
CA GLY A 118 16.62 -8.41 -16.96
C GLY A 118 16.93 -7.39 -15.86
N LEU A 119 18.05 -7.56 -15.14
CA LEU A 119 18.51 -6.61 -14.13
C LEU A 119 18.91 -5.26 -14.74
N SER A 120 19.52 -5.22 -15.93
CA SER A 120 19.82 -3.94 -16.59
C SER A 120 18.53 -3.19 -16.93
N LYS A 121 17.49 -3.89 -17.41
CA LYS A 121 16.18 -3.28 -17.72
C LYS A 121 15.47 -2.71 -16.50
N ILE A 122 15.64 -3.33 -15.33
CA ILE A 122 15.16 -2.79 -14.06
C ILE A 122 15.86 -1.46 -13.76
N GLU A 123 17.18 -1.40 -13.87
CA GLU A 123 17.94 -0.19 -13.55
C GLU A 123 17.70 0.95 -14.56
N GLU A 124 17.62 0.61 -15.85
CA GLU A 124 17.33 1.56 -16.94
C GLU A 124 15.96 2.24 -16.81
N ASN A 125 15.01 1.61 -16.11
CA ASN A 125 13.61 2.06 -15.98
C ASN A 125 13.18 2.19 -14.52
N LYS A 126 14.12 2.62 -13.66
CA LYS A 126 13.92 2.69 -12.21
C LYS A 126 12.76 3.60 -11.82
N GLU A 127 12.46 4.63 -12.61
CA GLU A 127 11.33 5.53 -12.38
C GLU A 127 9.98 4.81 -12.35
N ILE A 128 9.78 3.76 -13.16
CA ILE A 128 8.54 2.96 -13.16
C ILE A 128 8.39 2.21 -11.84
N ILE A 129 9.50 1.71 -11.30
CA ILE A 129 9.55 1.00 -10.03
C ILE A 129 9.32 1.97 -8.88
N ASP A 130 10.00 3.13 -8.90
CA ASP A 130 9.89 4.15 -7.88
C ASP A 130 8.48 4.74 -7.84
N GLU A 131 7.84 4.98 -8.98
CA GLU A 131 6.43 5.41 -9.04
C GLU A 131 5.54 4.45 -8.27
N LYS A 132 5.69 3.13 -8.52
CA LYS A 132 4.86 2.12 -7.88
C LYS A 132 5.18 1.91 -6.40
N GLU A 133 6.47 1.88 -6.03
CA GLU A 133 6.87 1.71 -4.63
C GLU A 133 6.56 2.95 -3.77
N ASN A 134 6.53 4.15 -4.39
CA ASN A 134 6.22 5.40 -3.69
C ASN A 134 4.71 5.74 -3.68
N GLN A 135 3.88 5.07 -4.49
CA GLN A 135 2.45 5.37 -4.61
C GLN A 135 1.69 5.39 -3.28
N ASN A 136 2.10 4.55 -2.32
CA ASN A 136 1.48 4.44 -1.00
C ASN A 136 2.33 5.03 0.14
N LYS A 137 3.43 5.72 -0.18
CA LYS A 137 4.27 6.34 0.84
C LYS A 137 3.58 7.58 1.41
N ILE A 138 3.60 7.69 2.73
CA ILE A 138 3.13 8.85 3.45
C ILE A 138 4.10 9.99 3.18
N LYS A 139 3.56 11.11 2.68
CA LYS A 139 4.33 12.35 2.57
C LYS A 139 4.50 12.97 3.96
N PRO A 140 5.70 13.48 4.30
CA PRO A 140 5.89 14.18 5.56
C PRO A 140 5.02 15.43 5.61
N LEU A 141 4.50 15.72 6.81
CA LEU A 141 3.72 16.90 7.14
C LEU A 141 4.64 18.00 7.67
N ASP A 142 4.39 19.23 7.24
CA ASP A 142 5.07 20.42 7.74
C ASP A 142 4.39 20.94 9.02
N MET A 143 5.13 20.96 10.13
CA MET A 143 4.61 21.34 11.44
C MET A 143 4.01 22.76 11.44
N LYS A 144 4.69 23.72 10.79
CA LYS A 144 4.22 25.12 10.77
C LYS A 144 2.88 25.23 10.05
N THR A 145 2.75 24.55 8.93
CA THR A 145 1.53 24.51 8.11
C THR A 145 0.39 23.85 8.88
N GLU A 146 0.62 22.69 9.49
CA GLU A 146 -0.43 21.98 10.25
C GLU A 146 -0.89 22.77 11.47
N LEU A 147 0.03 23.42 12.20
CA LEU A 147 -0.35 24.28 13.33
C LEU A 147 -1.08 25.55 12.89
N SER A 148 -0.76 26.09 11.71
CA SER A 148 -1.50 27.22 11.15
C SER A 148 -2.93 26.82 10.78
N ARG A 149 -3.13 25.62 10.21
CA ARG A 149 -4.46 25.09 9.89
C ARG A 149 -5.28 24.86 11.15
N TYR A 150 -4.70 24.18 12.15
CA TYR A 150 -5.35 23.96 13.44
C TYR A 150 -5.87 25.26 14.07
N ARG A 151 -5.06 26.32 14.08
CA ARG A 151 -5.47 27.63 14.63
C ARG A 151 -6.62 28.25 13.86
N LYS A 152 -6.63 28.10 12.53
CA LYS A 152 -7.72 28.58 11.68
C LYS A 152 -9.01 27.80 11.96
N GLU A 153 -8.94 26.47 11.95
CA GLU A 153 -10.06 25.57 12.26
C GLU A 153 -10.63 25.84 13.66
N ALA A 154 -9.76 25.99 14.67
CA ALA A 154 -10.17 26.29 16.03
C ALA A 154 -10.84 27.67 16.16
N LYS A 155 -10.42 28.66 15.37
CA LYS A 155 -11.07 29.96 15.32
C LYS A 155 -12.47 29.85 14.72
N GLU A 156 -12.59 29.18 13.58
CA GLU A 156 -13.87 28.96 12.89
C GLU A 156 -14.84 28.17 13.79
N ALA A 157 -14.39 27.08 14.43
CA ALA A 157 -15.21 26.29 15.35
C ALA A 157 -15.77 27.15 16.50
N ARG A 158 -14.95 28.03 17.09
CA ARG A 158 -15.39 28.95 18.15
C ARG A 158 -16.44 29.96 17.67
N GLU A 159 -16.37 30.42 16.42
CA GLU A 159 -17.39 31.30 15.84
C GLU A 159 -18.78 30.62 15.79
N TYR A 160 -18.80 29.29 15.69
CA TYR A 160 -20.02 28.48 15.77
C TYR A 160 -20.33 27.94 17.17
N GLY A 161 -19.59 28.35 18.22
CA GLY A 161 -19.76 27.85 19.58
C GLY A 161 -19.36 26.38 19.76
N ILE A 162 -18.54 25.83 18.85
CA ILE A 162 -18.06 24.45 18.87
C ILE A 162 -16.70 24.41 19.56
N GLU A 163 -16.56 23.55 20.56
CA GLU A 163 -15.27 23.26 21.17
C GLU A 163 -14.52 22.20 20.36
N MET A 164 -13.24 22.49 20.08
CA MET A 164 -12.35 21.54 19.43
C MET A 164 -12.08 20.36 20.35
N HIS A 165 -12.45 19.16 19.91
CA HIS A 165 -12.11 17.92 20.61
C HIS A 165 -10.58 17.66 20.61
N GLU A 166 -9.88 18.09 19.57
CA GLU A 166 -8.43 17.89 19.44
C GLU A 166 -7.64 19.05 20.06
N SER A 167 -6.67 18.74 20.91
CA SER A 167 -5.71 19.72 21.44
C SER A 167 -4.55 20.02 20.47
N ILE A 168 -3.87 21.14 20.68
CA ILE A 168 -2.68 21.48 19.87
C ILE A 168 -1.53 20.48 20.10
N GLU A 169 -1.40 19.91 21.30
CA GLU A 169 -0.46 18.83 21.62
C GLU A 169 -0.79 17.55 20.85
N GLN A 170 -2.08 17.19 20.76
CA GLN A 170 -2.53 16.06 19.95
C GLN A 170 -2.22 16.28 18.47
N ARG A 171 -2.43 17.49 17.95
CA ARG A 171 -2.07 17.83 16.56
C ARG A 171 -0.56 17.69 16.31
N LYS A 172 0.29 18.17 17.25
CA LYS A 172 1.75 17.97 17.16
C LYS A 172 2.11 16.48 17.19
N GLY A 173 1.49 15.71 18.08
CA GLY A 173 1.69 14.27 18.20
C GLY A 173 1.34 13.53 16.91
N PHE A 174 0.22 13.90 16.28
CA PHE A 174 -0.16 13.41 14.96
C PHE A 174 0.91 13.69 13.89
N VAL A 175 1.41 14.93 13.81
CA VAL A 175 2.47 15.31 12.85
C VAL A 175 3.74 14.48 13.07
N TYR A 176 4.20 14.35 14.31
CA TYR A 176 5.36 13.52 14.65
C TYR A 176 5.15 12.06 14.25
N GLN A 177 3.97 11.49 14.51
CA GLN A 177 3.65 10.14 14.11
C GLN A 177 3.70 9.97 12.58
N MET A 178 3.03 10.84 11.83
CA MET A 178 2.97 10.75 10.36
C MET A 178 4.37 10.84 9.74
N ASN A 179 5.20 11.74 10.27
CA ASN A 179 6.59 11.87 9.83
C ASN A 179 7.43 10.66 10.23
N GLY A 180 7.25 10.11 11.44
CA GLY A 180 7.91 8.89 11.87
C GLY A 180 7.55 7.67 11.01
N ILE A 181 6.28 7.54 10.59
CA ILE A 181 5.86 6.48 9.66
C ILE A 181 6.46 6.70 8.27
N SER A 182 6.50 7.95 7.78
CA SER A 182 7.17 8.30 6.52
C SER A 182 8.65 7.89 6.53
N ASP A 183 9.37 8.22 7.60
CA ASP A 183 10.77 7.83 7.77
C ASP A 183 10.95 6.31 7.81
N TYR A 184 10.06 5.59 8.49
CA TYR A 184 10.07 4.12 8.49
C TYR A 184 9.93 3.55 7.08
N GLN A 185 8.99 4.07 6.29
CA GLN A 185 8.77 3.65 4.91
C GLN A 185 9.98 3.94 4.00
N ASN A 186 10.75 4.98 4.34
CA ASN A 186 12.02 5.33 3.69
C ASN A 186 13.24 4.63 4.31
N LYS A 187 13.03 3.68 5.23
CA LYS A 187 14.07 2.90 5.93
C LYS A 187 14.98 3.73 6.85
N ASN A 188 14.59 4.95 7.21
CA ASN A 188 15.28 5.81 8.18
C ASN A 188 14.85 5.46 9.61
N PHE A 189 15.21 4.26 10.09
CA PHE A 189 14.62 3.68 11.31
C PHE A 189 14.94 4.47 12.59
N ASP A 190 16.12 5.05 12.72
CA ASP A 190 16.50 5.84 13.91
C ASP A 190 15.63 7.10 14.02
N SER A 191 15.50 7.84 12.90
CA SER A 191 14.66 9.03 12.85
C SER A 191 13.17 8.69 13.01
N ALA A 192 12.73 7.56 12.44
CA ALA A 192 11.38 7.06 12.63
C ALA A 192 11.07 6.80 14.11
N LYS A 193 11.99 6.13 14.82
CA LYS A 193 11.87 5.80 16.24
C LYS A 193 11.78 7.07 17.09
N GLU A 194 12.69 8.01 16.88
CA GLU A 194 12.71 9.30 17.58
C GLU A 194 11.37 10.04 17.45
N LYS A 195 10.86 10.19 16.23
CA LYS A 195 9.60 10.89 15.98
C LYS A 195 8.39 10.16 16.56
N LEU A 196 8.34 8.82 16.46
CA LEU A 196 7.26 8.02 17.04
C LEU A 196 7.22 8.11 18.57
N LEU A 197 8.39 8.09 19.22
CA LEU A 197 8.50 8.33 20.66
C LEU A 197 8.04 9.75 21.01
N LYS A 198 8.42 10.75 20.21
CA LYS A 198 8.00 12.13 20.43
C LYS A 198 6.49 12.32 20.36
N ALA A 199 5.81 11.59 19.48
CA ALA A 199 4.35 11.57 19.43
C ALA A 199 3.74 11.04 20.74
N MET A 200 4.29 9.94 21.28
CA MET A 200 3.81 9.34 22.53
C MET A 200 4.13 10.20 23.76
N GLU A 201 5.27 10.92 23.78
CA GLU A 201 5.58 11.91 24.82
C GLU A 201 4.54 13.04 24.89
N LEU A 202 3.93 13.39 23.74
CA LEU A 202 2.84 14.36 23.65
C LEU A 202 1.46 13.76 23.97
N GLY A 203 1.42 12.52 24.46
CA GLY A 203 0.18 11.81 24.78
C GLY A 203 -0.58 11.28 23.56
N PHE A 204 0.01 11.30 22.36
CA PHE A 204 -0.64 10.81 21.16
C PHE A 204 -0.36 9.33 20.95
N TYR A 205 -1.29 8.49 21.42
CA TYR A 205 -1.25 7.03 21.24
C TYR A 205 -2.19 6.63 20.12
N SER A 206 -1.67 5.97 19.08
CA SER A 206 -2.51 5.35 18.07
C SER A 206 -2.02 3.93 17.76
N PRO A 207 -2.91 3.06 17.25
CA PRO A 207 -2.50 1.73 16.82
C PRO A 207 -1.41 1.76 15.75
N GLY A 208 -1.48 2.73 14.82
CA GLY A 208 -0.49 2.87 13.76
C GLY A 208 0.90 3.22 14.30
N GLY A 209 1.00 4.28 15.10
CA GLY A 209 2.28 4.70 15.70
C GLY A 209 2.91 3.60 16.56
N THR A 210 2.08 2.92 17.36
CA THR A 210 2.49 1.78 18.19
C THR A 210 3.03 0.62 17.36
N GLU A 211 2.32 0.24 16.30
CA GLU A 211 2.71 -0.88 15.44
C GLU A 211 4.07 -0.63 14.77
N TYR A 212 4.30 0.57 14.24
CA TYR A 212 5.57 0.91 13.60
C TYR A 212 6.72 0.95 14.60
N LEU A 213 6.53 1.55 15.78
CA LEU A 213 7.55 1.57 16.82
C LEU A 213 7.89 0.15 17.32
N ALA A 214 6.87 -0.71 17.52
CA ALA A 214 7.07 -2.12 17.85
C ALA A 214 7.79 -2.90 16.74
N LYS A 215 7.59 -2.56 15.47
CA LYS A 215 8.36 -3.14 14.35
C LYS A 215 9.83 -2.71 14.37
N ILE A 216 10.13 -1.49 14.79
CA ILE A 216 11.51 -1.01 14.93
C ILE A 216 12.21 -1.80 16.04
N TYR A 217 11.63 -1.84 17.24
CA TYR A 217 12.19 -2.61 18.35
C TYR A 217 12.39 -4.10 18.01
N ARG A 218 11.45 -4.70 17.27
CA ARG A 218 11.59 -6.08 16.78
C ARG A 218 12.83 -6.26 15.89
N LYS A 219 13.12 -5.30 15.01
CA LYS A 219 14.30 -5.35 14.13
C LYS A 219 15.59 -5.23 14.92
N GLU A 220 15.58 -4.42 15.98
CA GLU A 220 16.68 -4.24 16.93
C GLU A 220 16.85 -5.44 17.89
N LYS A 221 15.90 -6.40 17.87
CA LYS A 221 15.78 -7.49 18.85
C LYS A 221 15.59 -7.01 20.30
N ASP A 222 15.17 -5.75 20.48
CA ASP A 222 14.82 -5.19 21.79
C ASP A 222 13.37 -5.56 22.15
N TYR A 223 13.18 -6.82 22.54
CA TYR A 223 11.85 -7.34 22.84
C TYR A 223 11.26 -6.76 24.13
N LEU A 224 12.10 -6.28 25.06
CA LEU A 224 11.63 -5.64 26.29
C LEU A 224 10.95 -4.30 25.99
N SER A 225 11.58 -3.44 25.19
CA SER A 225 10.98 -2.18 24.77
C SER A 225 9.76 -2.41 23.88
N GLU A 226 9.78 -3.42 23.01
CA GLU A 226 8.61 -3.79 22.21
C GLU A 226 7.41 -4.19 23.09
N ILE A 227 7.62 -5.02 24.13
CA ILE A 227 6.55 -5.43 25.05
C ILE A 227 6.03 -4.22 25.82
N LYS A 228 6.93 -3.41 26.39
CA LYS A 228 6.57 -2.24 27.20
C LYS A 228 5.69 -1.27 26.42
N ILE A 229 6.05 -0.98 25.17
CA ILE A 229 5.30 -0.02 24.36
C ILE A 229 3.93 -0.55 23.94
N LEU A 230 3.83 -1.86 23.65
CA LEU A 230 2.57 -2.51 23.31
C LEU A 230 1.62 -2.52 24.52
N GLU A 231 2.10 -2.88 25.71
CA GLU A 231 1.28 -2.90 26.93
C GLU A 231 0.75 -1.51 27.28
N ASN A 232 1.62 -0.50 27.27
CA ASN A 232 1.21 0.88 27.54
C ASN A 232 0.17 1.37 26.53
N SER A 233 0.40 1.14 25.23
CA SER A 233 -0.51 1.61 24.19
C SER A 233 -1.85 0.89 24.21
N ILE A 234 -1.88 -0.42 24.46
CA ILE A 234 -3.12 -1.19 24.61
C ILE A 234 -3.94 -0.67 25.80
N SER A 235 -3.28 -0.35 26.92
CA SER A 235 -3.97 0.22 28.09
C SER A 235 -4.60 1.57 27.77
N ASN A 236 -3.87 2.48 27.13
CA ASN A 236 -4.40 3.81 26.76
C ASN A 236 -5.57 3.69 25.77
N LEU A 237 -5.42 2.84 24.74
CA LEU A 237 -6.43 2.69 23.67
C LEU A 237 -7.73 2.01 24.14
N LYS A 238 -7.68 1.20 25.21
CA LYS A 238 -8.88 0.56 25.79
C LYS A 238 -9.68 1.51 26.69
N ASN A 239 -9.04 2.54 27.25
CA ASN A 239 -9.69 3.50 28.13
C ASN A 239 -10.51 4.54 27.36
N GLU A 240 -10.18 4.80 26.09
CA GLU A 240 -11.02 5.57 25.19
C GLU A 240 -12.22 4.69 24.77
N ASN A 241 -13.46 5.17 24.92
CA ASN A 241 -14.69 4.46 24.55
C ASN A 241 -14.62 3.97 23.07
N ALA A 242 -14.12 2.74 22.87
CA ALA A 242 -13.60 2.32 21.60
C ALA A 242 -14.72 1.88 20.63
N MET A 243 -14.88 2.61 19.53
CA MET A 243 -15.63 2.14 18.35
C MET A 243 -15.13 0.76 17.89
N LYS A 244 -16.00 -0.04 17.25
CA LYS A 244 -15.69 -1.40 16.73
C LYS A 244 -14.41 -1.49 15.89
N GLN A 245 -14.07 -0.44 15.15
CA GLN A 245 -12.82 -0.38 14.36
C GLN A 245 -11.57 -0.25 15.23
N SER A 246 -11.66 0.44 16.37
CA SER A 246 -10.59 0.52 17.38
C SER A 246 -10.34 -0.85 18.03
N GLN A 247 -11.39 -1.63 18.30
CA GLN A 247 -11.27 -2.98 18.87
C GLN A 247 -10.45 -3.93 17.98
N ASN A 248 -10.70 -3.92 16.65
CA ASN A 248 -9.91 -4.74 15.71
C ASN A 248 -8.43 -4.35 15.67
N ASN A 249 -8.11 -3.07 15.86
CA ASN A 249 -6.73 -2.60 15.89
C ASN A 249 -6.03 -2.97 17.20
N VAL A 250 -6.73 -2.91 18.33
CA VAL A 250 -6.22 -3.37 19.63
C VAL A 250 -5.92 -4.87 19.60
N LEU A 251 -6.81 -5.69 19.04
CA LEU A 251 -6.58 -7.14 18.88
C LEU A 251 -5.26 -7.44 18.13
N LYS A 252 -4.97 -6.70 17.05
CA LYS A 252 -3.70 -6.86 16.31
C LYS A 252 -2.48 -6.53 17.18
N LEU A 253 -2.57 -5.54 18.05
CA LEU A 253 -1.50 -5.19 18.98
C LEU A 253 -1.33 -6.29 20.05
N GLU A 254 -2.42 -6.87 20.54
CA GLU A 254 -2.39 -7.99 21.49
C GLU A 254 -1.74 -9.24 20.88
N GLU A 255 -2.08 -9.59 19.64
CA GLU A 255 -1.42 -10.68 18.92
C GLU A 255 0.10 -10.43 18.78
N ARG A 256 0.48 -9.18 18.50
CA ARG A 256 1.90 -8.79 18.41
C ARG A 256 2.60 -8.88 19.77
N LEU A 257 1.93 -8.46 20.84
CA LEU A 257 2.42 -8.54 22.21
C LEU A 257 2.68 -10.00 22.61
N ALA A 258 1.74 -10.91 22.31
CA ALA A 258 1.91 -12.34 22.56
C ALA A 258 3.15 -12.89 21.82
N LYS A 259 3.32 -12.54 20.55
CA LYS A 259 4.52 -12.90 19.77
C LYS A 259 5.80 -12.32 20.36
N ALA A 260 5.75 -11.10 20.90
CA ALA A 260 6.90 -10.47 21.53
C ALA A 260 7.37 -11.19 22.79
N LYS A 261 6.43 -11.61 23.65
CA LYS A 261 6.71 -12.39 24.86
C LYS A 261 7.39 -13.72 24.52
N ILE A 262 6.87 -14.46 23.54
CA ILE A 262 7.47 -15.71 23.07
C ILE A 262 8.91 -15.51 22.56
N LEU A 263 9.16 -14.42 21.83
CA LEU A 263 10.50 -14.13 21.29
C LEU A 263 11.50 -13.71 22.37
N LEU A 264 11.04 -12.97 23.39
CA LEU A 264 11.85 -12.67 24.57
C LEU A 264 12.26 -13.96 25.30
N ASP A 265 11.31 -14.86 25.56
CA ASP A 265 11.60 -16.14 26.23
C ASP A 265 12.60 -17.00 25.45
N LYS A 266 12.46 -17.02 24.11
CA LYS A 266 13.41 -17.73 23.23
C LYS A 266 14.80 -17.10 23.23
N SER A 267 14.93 -15.78 23.37
CA SER A 267 16.23 -15.11 23.42
C SER A 267 17.02 -15.31 24.72
N ARG A 268 16.35 -15.81 25.76
CA ARG A 268 16.94 -16.10 27.08
C ARG A 268 17.41 -17.56 27.22
N LYS A 269 17.12 -18.40 26.23
CA LYS A 269 17.57 -19.80 26.14
C LYS A 269 18.73 -19.91 25.19
#